data_AF-A0A838V582-F1
#
_entry.id   AF-A0A838V582-F1
#
_cell.length_a   1.000
_cell.length_b   1.000
_cell.length_c   1.000
_cell.angle_alpha   90.00
_cell.angle_beta   90.00
_cell.angle_gamma   90.00
#
_symmetry.space_group_name_H-M   'P 1'
#
loop_
_entity.id
_entity.type
_entity.pdbx_description
1 polymer ?
#
loop_
_entity_poly.entity_id
_entity_poly.type
_entity_poly.pdbx_seq_one_letter_code
_entity_poly.pdbx_strand_id
1 'polypeptide(L)'
;MRVLIPLSDHDFDTPEVEVPWRLLTDCGHEVVFATQRAGGVPACDPKLLRVALFGKLGAEPEPISFYEELTTDPAFRNPIA
;
A
#
# COMPACT_ATOMS: atom_id res chain seq x y z
N MET A 1 -12.50 -12.05 -7.97
CA MET A 1 -11.62 -13.06 -7.33
C MET A 1 -11.07 -12.46 -6.04
N ARG A 2 -10.60 -13.27 -5.09
CA ARG A 2 -10.00 -12.79 -3.85
C ARG A 2 -8.48 -12.92 -3.94
N VAL A 3 -7.76 -11.84 -3.69
CA VAL A 3 -6.29 -11.75 -3.82
C VAL A 3 -5.68 -11.38 -2.47
N LEU A 4 -4.70 -12.16 -2.04
CA LEU A 4 -3.95 -11.91 -0.82
C LEU A 4 -2.65 -11.16 -1.16
N ILE A 5 -2.43 -10.00 -0.54
CA ILE A 5 -1.18 -9.24 -0.63
C ILE A 5 -0.46 -9.36 0.72
N PRO A 6 0.65 -10.13 0.80
CA PRO A 6 1.50 -10.16 1.98
C PRO A 6 2.32 -8.88 2.07
N LEU A 7 2.48 -8.36 3.28
CA LEU A 7 3.12 -7.08 3.52
C LEU A 7 3.87 -7.09 4.86
N SER A 8 5.00 -6.39 4.93
CA SER A 8 5.63 -6.08 6.21
C SER A 8 4.75 -5.13 7.02
N ASP A 9 4.84 -5.18 8.36
CA ASP A 9 4.12 -4.22 9.21
C ASP A 9 4.59 -2.77 8.93
N HIS A 10 5.85 -2.58 8.54
CA HIS A 10 6.47 -1.29 8.28
C HIS A 10 7.47 -1.32 7.11
N ASP A 11 7.81 -0.16 6.59
CA ASP A 11 8.92 0.12 5.66
C ASP A 11 8.86 -0.60 4.30
N PHE A 12 7.66 -0.97 3.84
CA PHE A 12 7.48 -1.49 2.48
C PHE A 12 7.63 -0.39 1.43
N ASP A 13 7.98 -0.80 0.21
CA ASP A 13 8.03 0.09 -0.96
C ASP A 13 6.59 0.41 -1.39
N THR A 14 6.25 1.70 -1.45
CA THR A 14 4.90 2.19 -1.72
C THR A 14 4.38 1.61 -3.06
N PRO A 15 5.00 1.86 -4.23
CA PRO A 15 4.46 1.46 -5.54
C PRO A 15 4.23 -0.05 -5.73
N GLU A 16 4.93 -0.90 -4.99
CA GLU A 16 4.74 -2.35 -5.02
C GLU A 16 3.41 -2.79 -4.37
N VAL A 17 2.67 -1.86 -3.74
CA VAL A 17 1.47 -2.14 -2.95
C VAL A 17 0.27 -1.37 -3.46
N GLU A 18 0.29 -0.03 -3.53
CA GLU A 18 -0.91 0.70 -3.94
C GLU A 18 -1.21 0.55 -5.43
N VAL A 19 -0.21 0.42 -6.30
CA VAL A 19 -0.46 0.25 -7.74
C VAL A 19 -1.14 -1.10 -8.01
N PRO A 20 -0.66 -2.26 -7.49
CA PRO A 20 -1.39 -3.51 -7.60
C PRO A 20 -2.76 -3.46 -6.93
N TRP A 21 -2.89 -2.89 -5.72
CA TRP A 21 -4.19 -2.75 -5.06
C TRP A 21 -5.19 -1.98 -5.93
N ARG A 22 -4.76 -0.86 -6.53
CA ARG A 22 -5.62 -0.05 -7.40
C ARG A 22 -6.08 -0.82 -8.63
N LEU A 23 -5.15 -1.44 -9.35
CA LEU A 23 -5.47 -2.22 -10.55
C LEU A 23 -6.42 -3.39 -10.24
N LEU A 24 -6.19 -4.10 -9.13
CA LEU A 24 -7.02 -5.25 -8.72
C LEU A 24 -8.43 -4.81 -8.32
N THR A 25 -8.56 -3.74 -7.52
CA THR A 25 -9.86 -3.21 -7.08
C THR A 25 -10.66 -2.62 -8.24
N ASP A 26 -10.02 -1.90 -9.16
CA ASP A 26 -10.64 -1.39 -10.39
C ASP A 26 -11.15 -2.54 -11.29
N CYS A 27 -10.49 -3.70 -11.27
CA CYS A 27 -10.95 -4.93 -11.94
C CYS A 27 -12.05 -5.69 -11.18
N GLY A 28 -12.56 -5.14 -10.06
CA GLY A 28 -13.59 -5.76 -9.24
C GLY A 28 -13.10 -6.98 -8.44
N HIS A 29 -11.80 -7.05 -8.14
CA HIS A 29 -11.25 -8.07 -7.25
C HIS A 29 -11.32 -7.63 -5.78
N GLU A 30 -11.54 -8.59 -4.89
CA GLU A 30 -11.43 -8.37 -3.45
C GLU A 30 -9.96 -8.50 -3.06
N VAL A 31 -9.38 -7.46 -2.48
CA VAL A 31 -8.00 -7.47 -1.97
C VAL A 31 -8.02 -7.66 -0.46
N VAL A 32 -7.15 -8.54 0.03
CA VAL A 32 -6.94 -8.81 1.47
C VAL A 32 -5.46 -8.64 1.77
N PHE A 33 -5.15 -7.95 2.87
CA PHE A 33 -3.77 -7.77 3.32
C PHE A 33 -3.44 -8.73 4.46
N ALA A 34 -2.24 -9.30 4.42
CA ALA A 34 -1.67 -10.07 5.52
C ALA A 34 -0.38 -9.41 6.02
N THR A 35 -0.27 -9.20 7.33
CA THR A 35 0.95 -8.69 7.97
C THR A 35 1.43 -9.63 9.06
N GLN A 36 2.65 -9.44 9.53
CA GLN A 36 3.28 -10.38 10.46
C GLN A 36 2.60 -10.44 11.83
N ARG A 37 2.00 -9.34 12.30
CA ARG A 37 1.38 -9.28 13.64
C ARG A 37 -0.15 -9.24 13.64
N ALA A 38 -0.80 -9.06 12.49
CA ALA A 38 -2.22 -8.71 12.35
C ALA A 38 -2.66 -7.47 13.14
N GLY A 39 -3.81 -6.90 12.77
CA GLY A 39 -4.54 -5.91 13.58
C GLY A 39 -3.90 -4.51 13.73
N GLY A 40 -2.72 -4.28 13.15
CA GLY A 40 -2.11 -2.96 12.98
C GLY A 40 -2.25 -2.49 11.53
N VAL A 41 -2.44 -1.18 11.32
CA VAL A 41 -2.37 -0.60 9.97
C VAL A 41 -0.90 -0.58 9.54
N PRO A 42 -0.52 -1.25 8.45
CA PRO A 42 0.87 -1.25 8.02
C PRO A 42 1.22 0.11 7.41
N ALA A 43 2.51 0.46 7.43
CA ALA A 43 2.99 1.76 6.94
C ALA A 43 4.17 1.60 5.97
N CYS A 44 4.12 2.30 4.84
CA CYS A 44 5.22 2.32 3.88
C CYS A 44 6.45 3.04 4.45
N ASP A 45 7.61 2.95 3.78
CA ASP A 45 8.74 3.82 4.11
C ASP A 45 8.33 5.30 3.88
N PRO A 46 8.28 6.15 4.93
CA PRO A 46 7.83 7.53 4.80
C PRO A 46 8.75 8.41 3.93
N LYS A 47 9.97 7.93 3.60
CA LYS A 47 10.86 8.61 2.65
C LYS A 47 10.35 8.52 1.22
N LEU A 48 9.59 7.48 0.88
CA LEU A 48 9.03 7.30 -0.45
C LEU A 48 7.85 8.24 -0.73
N LEU A 49 7.17 8.70 0.34
CA LEU A 49 6.11 9.72 0.27
C LEU A 49 6.64 11.15 0.10
N ARG A 50 7.97 11.33 0.20
CA ARG A 50 8.62 12.64 0.07
C ARG A 50 9.46 12.64 -1.19
N VAL A 51 9.16 13.54 -2.11
CA VAL A 51 10.08 13.82 -3.22
C VAL A 51 11.38 14.36 -2.61
N ALA A 52 12.47 13.59 -2.67
CA ALA A 52 13.73 13.93 -2.02
C ALA A 52 14.92 13.98 -3.01
N LEU A 53 15.71 15.06 -2.88
CA LEU A 53 16.93 15.46 -3.61
C LEU A 53 16.87 15.34 -5.16
N PHE A 54 16.69 16.49 -5.82
CA PHE A 54 16.74 16.66 -7.29
C PHE A 54 15.63 15.95 -8.09
N GLY A 55 14.52 15.54 -7.46
CA GLY A 55 13.38 14.95 -8.16
C GLY A 55 13.66 13.56 -8.74
N LYS A 56 14.63 12.83 -8.18
CA LYS A 56 15.06 11.49 -8.65
C LYS A 56 14.80 10.37 -7.65
N LEU A 57 14.41 10.67 -6.41
CA LEU A 57 14.05 9.68 -5.39
C LEU A 57 12.69 10.05 -4.76
N GLY A 58 11.84 9.04 -4.61
CA GLY A 58 10.46 9.14 -4.13
C GLY A 58 9.46 8.58 -5.14
N ALA A 59 8.26 8.24 -4.67
CA ALA A 59 7.17 7.80 -5.52
C ALA A 59 6.65 8.96 -6.39
N GLU A 60 6.14 8.65 -7.58
CA GLU A 60 5.46 9.63 -8.43
C GLU A 60 4.16 10.12 -7.76
N PRO A 61 3.64 11.32 -8.11
CA PRO A 61 2.44 11.87 -7.49
C PRO A 61 1.20 10.98 -7.55
N GLU A 62 1.04 10.22 -8.63
CA GLU A 62 -0.08 9.30 -8.80
C GLU A 62 -0.03 8.13 -7.79
N PRO A 63 1.08 7.35 -7.69
CA PRO A 63 1.28 6.40 -6.59
C PRO A 63 1.06 6.99 -5.19
N ILE A 64 1.51 8.21 -4.92
CA ILE A 64 1.26 8.86 -3.63
C ILE A 64 -0.25 9.02 -3.38
N SER A 65 -1.03 9.46 -4.37
CA SER A 65 -2.47 9.60 -4.24
C SER A 65 -3.18 8.26 -4.03
N PHE A 66 -2.72 7.20 -4.69
CA PHE A 66 -3.25 5.85 -4.47
C PHE A 66 -2.94 5.34 -3.06
N TYR A 67 -1.76 5.66 -2.52
CA TYR A 67 -1.41 5.32 -1.14
C TYR A 67 -2.29 6.06 -0.14
N GLU A 68 -2.58 7.34 -0.38
CA GLU A 68 -3.54 8.11 0.43
C GLU A 68 -4.92 7.43 0.45
N GLU A 69 -5.44 7.02 -0.72
CA GLU A 69 -6.69 6.26 -0.82
C GLU A 69 -6.61 4.89 -0.11
N LEU A 70 -5.53 4.14 -0.32
CA LEU A 70 -5.27 2.84 0.29
C LEU A 70 -5.33 2.91 1.82
N THR A 71 -4.81 3.99 2.43
CA THR A 71 -4.82 4.13 3.90
C THR A 71 -6.24 4.25 4.50
N THR A 72 -7.23 4.51 3.66
CA THR A 72 -8.65 4.55 4.02
C THR A 72 -9.37 3.22 3.79
N ASP A 73 -8.77 2.29 3.05
CA ASP A 73 -9.36 1.00 2.70
C ASP A 73 -9.56 0.10 3.94
N PRO A 74 -10.77 -0.44 4.18
CA PRO A 74 -11.04 -1.28 5.35
C PRO A 74 -10.17 -2.54 5.44
N ALA A 75 -9.83 -3.18 4.32
CA ALA A 75 -8.99 -4.37 4.29
C ALA A 75 -7.54 -4.03 4.64
N PHE A 76 -7.03 -2.88 4.17
CA PHE A 76 -5.69 -2.39 4.54
C PHE A 76 -5.61 -2.01 6.03
N ARG A 77 -6.69 -1.45 6.57
CA ARG A 77 -6.76 -1.06 7.99
C ARG A 77 -6.94 -2.24 8.95
N ASN A 78 -7.33 -3.40 8.44
CA ASN A 78 -7.60 -4.60 9.24
C ASN A 78 -6.93 -5.83 8.61
N PRO A 79 -5.59 -5.88 8.53
CA PRO A 79 -4.91 -7.01 7.93
C PRO A 79 -5.01 -8.26 8.82
N ILE A 80 -4.95 -9.42 8.18
CA ILE A 80 -4.87 -10.73 8.83
C ILE A 80 -3.40 -11.09 9.15
N ALA A 81 -3.18 -12.16 9.92
CA ALA A 81 -1.86 -12.77 10.16
C ALA A 81 -1.76 -14.12 9.44
#